data_AF-A0A0L0ESX3-F1
#
_entry.id   AF-A0A0L0ESX3-F1
#
_cell.length_a   1.000
_cell.length_b   1.000
_cell.length_c   1.000
_cell.angle_alpha   90.00
_cell.angle_beta   90.00
_cell.angle_gamma   90.00
#
_symmetry.space_group_name_H-M   'P 1'
#
loop_
_entity.id
_entity.type
_entity.pdbx_description
1 polymer ?
#
loop_
_entity_poly.entity_id
_entity_poly.type
_entity_poly.pdbx_seq_one_letter_code
_entity_poly.pdbx_strand_id
1 'polypeptide(L)'
;MILLQLSSGQGPAECCRAVALAVSHITRQCHKAGVGLTAIETTFSDNKEGYKSILLRLNSADGDAIASQLAHQWQGSMLWVCQSPYRPRHKRKNWFFSGTVTKLDEHSMSQQITFQRCRASGAGGQHVNTTDSAVRATHTETGISVRVQSERSQHANKRIAIALIHNKLEAMKSQQRHDQAKMRWQQHQTLERGAPKRTFTGEQFKEKR
;
A
#
# COMPACT_ATOMS: atom_id res chain seq x y z
N MET A 1 -6.21 8.62 -3.51
CA MET A 1 -4.75 8.43 -3.30
C MET A 1 -4.19 7.51 -4.39
N ILE A 2 -3.01 7.83 -4.93
CA ILE A 2 -2.37 7.06 -6.01
C ILE A 2 -1.02 6.52 -5.55
N LEU A 3 -0.84 5.21 -5.69
CA LEU A 3 0.39 4.50 -5.40
C LEU A 3 1.03 4.00 -6.69
N LEU A 4 2.34 4.21 -6.81
CA LEU A 4 3.18 3.69 -7.89
C LEU A 4 4.25 2.81 -7.28
N GLN A 5 4.21 1.51 -7.54
CA GLN A 5 5.28 0.59 -7.18
C GLN A 5 6.21 0.41 -8.38
N LEU A 6 7.52 0.64 -8.20
CA LEU A 6 8.53 0.26 -9.17
C LEU A 6 9.32 -0.94 -8.66
N SER A 7 9.64 -1.86 -9.55
CA SER A 7 10.26 -3.14 -9.22
C SER A 7 11.35 -3.50 -10.23
N SER A 8 12.53 -3.89 -9.75
CA SER A 8 13.58 -4.49 -10.59
C SER A 8 13.33 -5.97 -10.90
N GLY A 9 12.31 -6.56 -10.26
CA GLY A 9 12.10 -8.00 -10.17
C GLY A 9 13.35 -8.74 -9.67
N GLN A 10 13.52 -9.99 -10.11
CA GLN A 10 14.72 -10.81 -9.87
C GLN A 10 15.90 -10.43 -10.79
N GLY A 11 15.98 -9.16 -11.21
CA GLY A 11 17.06 -8.63 -12.02
C GLY A 11 18.34 -8.39 -11.20
N PRO A 12 19.51 -8.30 -11.87
CA PRO A 12 20.77 -7.98 -11.19
C PRO A 12 20.82 -6.51 -10.73
N ALA A 13 21.92 -6.11 -10.08
CA ALA A 13 22.11 -4.76 -9.55
C ALA A 13 21.89 -3.64 -10.59
N GLU A 14 22.14 -3.89 -11.89
CA GLU A 14 21.85 -2.94 -12.95
C GLU A 14 20.35 -2.62 -13.09
N CYS A 15 19.48 -3.62 -12.91
CA CYS A 15 18.03 -3.41 -12.88
C CYS A 15 17.63 -2.57 -11.66
N CYS A 16 18.25 -2.81 -10.51
CA CYS A 16 18.00 -2.02 -9.29
C CYS A 16 18.41 -0.55 -9.48
N ARG A 17 19.54 -0.31 -10.17
CA ARG A 17 19.97 1.04 -10.54
C ARG A 17 19.00 1.70 -11.52
N ALA A 18 18.47 0.96 -12.48
CA ALA A 18 17.46 1.45 -13.42
C ALA A 18 16.24 2.02 -12.66
N VAL A 19 15.79 1.32 -11.61
CA VAL A 19 14.69 1.79 -10.75
C VAL A 19 15.06 3.10 -10.05
N ALA A 20 16.27 3.24 -9.50
CA ALA A 20 16.70 4.48 -8.85
C ALA A 20 16.77 5.67 -9.83
N LEU A 21 17.23 5.43 -11.06
CA LEU A 21 17.22 6.44 -12.13
C LEU A 21 15.80 6.83 -12.52
N ALA A 22 14.89 5.85 -12.63
CA ALA A 22 13.48 6.07 -12.89
C ALA A 22 12.83 6.92 -11.78
N VAL A 23 13.08 6.61 -10.51
CA VAL A 23 12.60 7.40 -9.36
C VAL A 23 13.08 8.85 -9.48
N SER A 24 14.37 9.05 -9.73
CA SER A 24 14.93 10.41 -9.91
C SER A 24 14.27 11.17 -11.07
N HIS A 25 13.94 10.47 -12.16
CA HIS A 25 13.22 11.04 -13.29
C HIS A 25 11.79 11.42 -12.93
N ILE A 26 11.06 10.53 -12.24
CA ILE A 26 9.69 10.75 -11.76
C ILE A 26 9.66 11.94 -10.81
N THR A 27 10.58 12.03 -9.85
CA THR A 27 10.67 13.16 -8.91
C THR A 27 10.75 14.50 -9.65
N ARG A 28 11.58 14.59 -10.71
CA ARG A 28 11.67 15.80 -11.54
C ARG A 28 10.36 16.09 -12.29
N GLN A 29 9.67 15.07 -12.79
CA GLN A 29 8.38 15.23 -13.47
C GLN A 29 7.30 15.70 -12.49
N CYS A 30 7.21 15.07 -11.32
CA CYS A 30 6.27 15.44 -10.26
C CYS A 30 6.50 16.87 -9.78
N HIS A 31 7.75 17.27 -9.53
CA HIS A 31 8.09 18.64 -9.13
C HIS A 31 7.66 19.67 -10.18
N LYS A 32 7.89 19.40 -11.48
CA LYS A 32 7.44 20.29 -12.57
C LYS A 32 5.92 20.39 -12.69
N ALA A 33 5.21 19.32 -12.32
CA ALA A 33 3.76 19.25 -12.38
C ALA A 33 3.06 19.66 -11.06
N GLY A 34 3.81 20.12 -10.04
CA GLY A 34 3.25 20.46 -8.73
C GLY A 34 2.73 19.26 -7.92
N VAL A 35 3.10 18.03 -8.28
CA VAL A 35 2.67 16.80 -7.60
C VAL A 35 3.67 16.44 -6.51
N GLY A 36 3.18 16.25 -5.29
CA GLY A 36 3.98 15.75 -4.17
C GLY A 36 4.30 14.26 -4.34
N LEU A 37 5.55 13.88 -4.10
CA LEU A 37 6.01 12.49 -4.17
C LEU A 37 6.59 12.09 -2.81
N THR A 38 6.09 10.99 -2.22
CA THR A 38 6.63 10.44 -0.96
C THR A 38 6.93 8.96 -1.12
N ALA A 39 8.11 8.50 -0.69
CA ALA A 39 8.37 7.06 -0.59
C ALA A 39 7.69 6.50 0.66
N ILE A 40 6.83 5.49 0.49
CA ILE A 40 6.18 4.77 1.60
C ILE A 40 7.06 3.60 2.05
N GLU A 41 7.55 2.82 1.11
CA GLU A 41 8.28 1.58 1.37
C GLU A 41 9.43 1.46 0.37
N THR A 42 10.61 1.06 0.85
CA THR A 42 11.81 0.89 0.02
C THR A 42 12.51 -0.41 0.37
N THR A 43 12.85 -1.18 -0.65
CA THR A 43 13.73 -2.35 -0.55
C THR A 43 14.96 -2.07 -1.39
N PHE A 44 16.12 -1.93 -0.75
CA PHE A 44 17.38 -1.65 -1.44
C PHE A 44 17.98 -2.90 -2.08
N SER A 45 18.83 -2.70 -3.08
CA SER A 45 19.73 -3.73 -3.58
C SER A 45 20.85 -4.04 -2.58
N ASP A 46 21.54 -5.16 -2.77
CA ASP A 46 22.57 -5.63 -1.83
C ASP A 46 23.77 -4.67 -1.76
N ASN A 47 24.09 -4.01 -2.88
CA ASN A 47 25.09 -2.94 -2.94
C ASN A 47 24.56 -1.56 -2.50
N LYS A 48 23.27 -1.43 -2.14
CA LYS A 48 22.60 -0.16 -1.75
C LYS A 48 22.63 0.98 -2.80
N GLU A 49 23.04 0.69 -4.03
CA GLU A 49 23.11 1.69 -5.13
C GLU A 49 21.82 1.73 -5.97
N GLY A 50 20.77 1.01 -5.57
CA GLY A 50 19.49 0.99 -6.26
C GLY A 50 18.37 0.35 -5.43
N TYR A 51 17.20 0.22 -6.05
CA TYR A 51 16.01 -0.34 -5.40
C TYR A 51 15.62 -1.68 -6.05
N LYS A 52 15.46 -2.72 -5.22
CA LYS A 52 14.77 -3.95 -5.61
C LYS A 52 13.28 -3.68 -5.83
N SER A 53 12.70 -2.92 -4.92
CA SER A 53 11.30 -2.47 -4.97
C SER A 53 11.17 -1.12 -4.26
N ILE A 54 10.35 -0.22 -4.78
CA ILE A 54 10.01 1.05 -4.13
C ILE A 54 8.54 1.37 -4.36
N LEU A 55 7.84 1.73 -3.28
CA LEU A 55 6.45 2.17 -3.31
C LEU A 55 6.39 3.68 -3.09
N LEU A 56 5.92 4.39 -4.11
CA LEU A 56 5.79 5.84 -4.13
C LEU A 56 4.32 6.22 -3.99
N ARG A 57 4.05 7.23 -3.16
CA ARG A 57 2.77 7.92 -3.04
C ARG A 57 2.81 9.20 -3.84
N LEU A 58 1.85 9.39 -4.74
CA LEU A 58 1.66 10.63 -5.47
C LEU A 58 0.47 11.37 -4.88
N ASN A 59 0.70 12.60 -4.42
CA ASN A 59 -0.29 13.49 -3.84
C ASN A 59 -0.44 14.72 -4.73
N SER A 60 -1.66 15.07 -5.13
CA SER A 60 -1.95 16.26 -5.93
C SER A 60 -2.93 17.15 -5.18
N ALA A 61 -2.63 18.44 -5.08
CA ALA A 61 -3.54 19.43 -4.49
C ALA A 61 -4.69 19.77 -5.45
N ASP A 62 -4.42 19.81 -6.75
CA ASP A 62 -5.37 20.21 -7.81
C ASP A 62 -6.16 19.02 -8.40
N GLY A 63 -6.31 17.95 -7.60
CA GLY A 63 -7.04 16.73 -7.96
C GLY A 63 -6.16 15.58 -8.45
N ASP A 64 -6.65 14.35 -8.25
CA ASP A 64 -5.92 13.10 -8.51
C ASP A 64 -5.65 12.85 -10.02
N ALA A 65 -6.19 13.65 -10.94
CA ALA A 65 -6.07 13.43 -12.38
C ALA A 65 -4.62 13.52 -12.90
N ILE A 66 -3.89 14.57 -12.52
CA ILE A 66 -2.49 14.79 -12.96
C ILE A 66 -1.57 13.72 -12.37
N ALA A 67 -1.71 13.44 -11.07
CA ALA A 67 -0.99 12.36 -10.39
C ALA A 67 -1.28 11.01 -11.03
N SER A 68 -2.53 10.75 -11.41
CA SER A 68 -2.94 9.52 -12.09
C SER A 68 -2.28 9.41 -13.45
N GLN A 69 -2.36 10.45 -14.28
CA GLN A 69 -1.74 10.44 -15.60
C GLN A 69 -0.23 10.21 -15.52
N LEU A 70 0.46 10.88 -14.60
CA LEU A 70 1.90 10.67 -14.38
C LEU A 70 2.20 9.24 -13.94
N ALA A 71 1.44 8.68 -12.99
CA ALA A 71 1.63 7.31 -12.53
C ALA A 71 1.42 6.29 -13.67
N HIS A 72 0.37 6.46 -14.48
CA HIS A 72 0.03 5.55 -15.57
C HIS A 72 1.08 5.54 -16.70
N GLN A 73 1.82 6.64 -16.91
CA GLN A 73 2.99 6.66 -17.82
C GLN A 73 4.11 5.71 -17.38
N TRP A 74 4.11 5.32 -16.11
CA TRP A 74 5.06 4.38 -15.53
C TRP A 74 4.39 3.02 -15.22
N GLN A 75 3.28 2.69 -15.88
CA GLN A 75 2.65 1.38 -15.71
C GLN A 75 3.10 0.39 -16.80
N GLY A 76 3.65 -0.75 -16.40
CA GLY A 76 4.06 -1.86 -17.28
C GLY A 76 5.57 -2.09 -17.27
N SER A 77 6.05 -2.86 -18.25
CA SER A 77 7.47 -3.18 -18.42
C SER A 77 8.23 -2.01 -19.05
N MET A 78 9.42 -1.71 -18.55
CA MET A 78 10.34 -0.70 -19.06
C MET A 78 11.72 -1.29 -19.30
N LEU A 79 12.44 -0.69 -20.23
CA LEU A 79 13.79 -1.10 -20.60
C LEU A 79 14.76 0.07 -20.41
N TRP A 80 15.85 -0.18 -19.69
CA TRP A 80 17.03 0.67 -19.70
C TRP A 80 18.17 -0.01 -20.45
N VAL A 81 18.65 0.64 -21.51
CA VAL A 81 19.77 0.18 -22.35
C VAL A 81 21.03 0.95 -21.97
N CYS A 82 21.93 0.29 -21.23
CA CYS A 82 23.19 0.88 -20.81
C CYS A 82 24.26 -0.22 -20.64
N GLN A 83 25.52 0.11 -20.91
CA GLN A 83 26.62 -0.77 -20.49
C GLN A 83 26.61 -0.89 -18.96
N SER A 84 26.88 -2.09 -18.44
CA SER A 84 26.86 -2.31 -16.99
C SER A 84 27.92 -1.43 -16.30
N PRO A 85 27.53 -0.59 -15.34
CA PRO A 85 28.48 0.15 -14.52
C PRO A 85 29.17 -0.75 -13.47
N TYR A 86 28.55 -1.88 -13.11
CA TYR A 86 29.06 -2.81 -12.09
C TYR A 86 29.94 -3.91 -12.66
N ARG A 87 29.79 -4.23 -13.95
CA ARG A 87 30.54 -5.26 -14.65
C ARG A 87 31.15 -4.69 -15.94
N PRO A 88 32.24 -3.92 -15.83
CA PRO A 88 32.96 -3.42 -16.99
C PRO A 88 33.42 -4.62 -17.83
N ARG A 89 33.06 -4.65 -19.13
CA ARG A 89 33.26 -5.75 -20.12
C ARG A 89 32.11 -6.75 -20.29
N HIS A 90 31.06 -6.70 -19.48
CA HIS A 90 29.90 -7.58 -19.69
C HIS A 90 29.11 -7.16 -20.96
N LYS A 91 28.76 -8.12 -21.83
CA LYS A 91 28.11 -7.84 -23.13
C LYS A 91 26.66 -7.39 -23.03
N ARG A 92 25.93 -7.81 -21.97
CA ARG A 92 24.52 -7.45 -21.77
C ARG A 92 24.37 -5.95 -21.50
N LYS A 93 23.43 -5.32 -22.20
CA LYS A 93 23.09 -3.90 -22.05
C LYS A 93 21.62 -3.64 -21.69
N ASN A 94 20.77 -4.67 -21.74
CA ASN A 94 19.33 -4.54 -21.54
C ASN A 94 18.93 -4.89 -20.10
N TRP A 95 18.42 -3.90 -19.39
CA TRP A 95 18.01 -3.97 -17.99
C TRP A 95 16.53 -3.63 -17.88
N PHE A 96 15.72 -4.63 -17.54
CA PHE A 96 14.27 -4.49 -17.42
C PHE A 96 13.87 -4.17 -15.99
N PHE A 97 12.83 -3.36 -15.84
CA PHE A 97 12.13 -3.08 -14.59
C PHE A 97 10.66 -2.83 -14.91
N SER A 98 9.77 -2.86 -13.91
CA SER A 98 8.35 -2.62 -14.12
C SER A 98 7.79 -1.60 -13.15
N GLY A 99 6.66 -1.01 -13.53
CA GLY A 99 5.85 -0.22 -12.62
C GLY A 99 4.40 -0.70 -12.57
N THR A 100 3.83 -0.69 -11.38
CA THR A 100 2.42 -1.04 -11.12
C THR A 100 1.75 0.14 -10.43
N VAL A 101 0.60 0.56 -10.95
CA VAL A 101 -0.20 1.63 -10.36
C VAL A 101 -1.33 1.01 -9.57
N THR A 102 -1.58 1.52 -8.38
CA THR A 102 -2.74 1.14 -7.56
C THR A 102 -3.40 2.40 -7.07
N LYS A 103 -4.68 2.56 -7.42
CA LYS A 103 -5.53 3.59 -6.85
C LYS A 103 -6.11 3.05 -5.56
N LEU A 104 -5.89 3.76 -4.45
CA LEU A 104 -6.60 3.50 -3.20
C LEU A 104 -7.68 4.55 -3.05
N ASP A 105 -8.91 4.07 -2.96
CA ASP A 105 -10.03 4.85 -2.48
C ASP A 105 -9.93 4.85 -0.95
N GLU A 106 -9.48 5.96 -0.38
CA GLU A 106 -9.62 6.21 1.05
C GLU A 106 -11.11 6.32 1.34
N HIS A 107 -11.72 5.19 1.67
CA HIS A 107 -12.98 5.23 2.41
C HIS A 107 -12.62 5.83 3.75
N SER A 108 -12.96 7.11 3.93
CA SER A 108 -12.94 7.77 5.23
C SER A 108 -13.88 6.96 6.11
N MET A 109 -13.32 6.02 6.89
CA MET A 109 -14.13 5.21 7.77
C MET A 109 -14.68 6.12 8.86
N SER A 110 -15.93 6.56 8.71
CA SER A 110 -16.60 7.32 9.74
C SER A 110 -16.88 6.36 10.89
N GLN A 111 -16.46 6.71 12.10
CA GLN A 111 -16.54 5.84 13.29
C GLN A 111 -17.97 5.72 13.81
N GLN A 112 -18.95 5.41 12.95
CA GLN A 112 -20.32 5.21 13.37
C GLN A 112 -20.46 3.80 13.97
N ILE A 113 -20.51 3.75 15.30
CA ILE A 113 -20.81 2.54 16.06
C ILE A 113 -22.26 2.65 16.53
N THR A 114 -23.07 1.67 16.13
CA THR A 114 -24.45 1.52 16.63
C THR A 114 -24.45 0.59 17.83
N PHE A 115 -25.30 0.89 18.82
CA PHE A 115 -25.42 0.09 20.03
C PHE A 115 -26.84 -0.45 20.17
N GLN A 116 -26.94 -1.76 20.38
CA GLN A 116 -28.17 -2.45 20.73
C GLN A 116 -28.06 -2.97 22.17
N ARG A 117 -29.09 -2.76 22.96
CA ARG A 117 -29.21 -3.36 24.30
C ARG A 117 -29.61 -4.82 24.15
N CYS A 118 -29.03 -5.67 24.97
CA CYS A 118 -29.33 -7.09 25.01
C CYS A 118 -29.50 -7.53 26.47
N ARG A 119 -30.27 -8.59 26.66
CA ARG A 119 -30.30 -9.29 27.94
C ARG A 119 -28.98 -10.02 28.15
N ALA A 120 -28.43 -9.96 29.36
CA ALA A 120 -27.28 -10.78 29.72
C ALA A 120 -27.71 -12.25 29.74
N SER A 121 -26.90 -13.13 29.16
CA SER A 121 -27.17 -14.59 29.15
C SER A 121 -26.10 -15.30 29.96
N GLY A 122 -26.50 -16.00 31.02
CA GLY A 122 -25.61 -16.80 31.89
C GLY A 122 -26.34 -17.36 33.12
N ALA A 123 -25.72 -18.31 33.82
CA ALA A 123 -26.23 -18.95 35.03
C ALA A 123 -26.18 -18.04 36.28
N GLY A 124 -26.69 -16.81 36.16
CA GLY A 124 -26.71 -15.81 37.23
C GLY A 124 -28.10 -15.70 37.88
N GLY A 125 -28.14 -15.25 39.13
CA GLY A 125 -29.37 -15.04 39.91
C GLY A 125 -30.33 -13.99 39.30
N GLN A 126 -31.46 -13.73 39.97
CA GLN A 126 -32.57 -12.89 39.47
C GLN A 126 -32.15 -11.53 38.88
N HIS A 127 -31.08 -10.92 39.40
CA HIS A 127 -30.56 -9.64 38.90
C HIS A 127 -29.91 -9.71 37.50
N VAL A 128 -29.24 -10.82 37.17
CA VAL A 128 -28.61 -11.06 35.84
C VAL A 128 -29.69 -11.29 34.79
N ASN A 129 -30.76 -11.97 35.19
CA ASN A 129 -31.87 -12.27 34.30
C ASN A 129 -32.83 -11.11 34.10
N THR A 130 -32.83 -10.04 34.89
CA THR A 130 -33.85 -8.96 34.77
C THR A 130 -33.33 -7.68 34.12
N THR A 131 -32.01 -7.46 34.10
CA THR A 131 -31.41 -6.19 33.67
C THR A 131 -30.76 -6.28 32.28
N ASP A 132 -31.17 -5.40 31.36
CA ASP A 132 -30.58 -5.23 30.01
C ASP A 132 -29.22 -4.51 30.05
N SER A 133 -28.29 -5.06 30.83
CA SER A 133 -26.93 -4.53 31.00
C SER A 133 -25.99 -4.92 29.85
N ALA A 134 -26.29 -5.98 29.11
CA ALA A 134 -25.47 -6.41 27.98
C ALA A 134 -25.65 -5.49 26.76
N VAL A 135 -24.57 -5.32 26.00
CA VAL A 135 -24.54 -4.42 24.86
C VAL A 135 -23.96 -5.15 23.65
N ARG A 136 -24.63 -5.03 22.51
CA ARG A 136 -24.08 -5.36 21.21
C ARG A 136 -23.71 -4.06 20.51
N ALA A 137 -22.43 -3.88 20.23
CA ALA A 137 -21.94 -2.79 19.40
C ALA A 137 -21.69 -3.30 17.98
N THR A 138 -22.07 -2.52 16.97
CA THR A 138 -21.85 -2.84 15.56
C THR A 138 -21.27 -1.63 14.85
N HIS A 139 -20.11 -1.82 14.23
CA HIS A 139 -19.52 -0.83 13.33
C HIS A 139 -20.29 -0.86 11.99
N THR A 140 -20.95 0.23 11.63
CA THR A 140 -21.91 0.25 10.51
C THR A 140 -21.26 -0.04 9.18
N GLU A 141 -20.06 0.47 8.95
CA GLU A 141 -19.41 0.37 7.64
C GLU A 141 -18.76 -1.00 7.39
N THR A 142 -18.19 -1.63 8.43
CA THR A 142 -17.57 -2.97 8.27
C THR A 142 -18.52 -4.12 8.62
N GLY A 143 -19.64 -3.84 9.28
CA GLY A 143 -20.53 -4.87 9.84
C GLY A 143 -19.93 -5.63 11.03
N ILE A 144 -18.73 -5.28 11.50
CA ILE A 144 -18.09 -5.93 12.65
C ILE A 144 -18.93 -5.66 13.89
N SER A 145 -19.39 -6.74 14.54
CA SER A 145 -20.13 -6.65 15.79
C SER A 145 -19.41 -7.36 16.94
N VAL A 146 -19.65 -6.85 18.14
CA VAL A 146 -19.14 -7.37 19.41
C VAL A 146 -20.26 -7.32 20.44
N ARG A 147 -20.44 -8.41 21.19
CA ARG A 147 -21.35 -8.46 22.35
C ARG A 147 -20.53 -8.46 23.62
N VAL A 148 -20.86 -7.57 24.55
CA VAL A 148 -20.20 -7.45 25.86
C VAL A 148 -21.24 -7.53 26.96
N GLN A 149 -20.96 -8.36 27.96
CA GLN A 149 -21.83 -8.59 29.12
C GLN A 149 -21.03 -8.82 30.41
N SER A 150 -19.75 -8.46 30.43
CA SER A 150 -18.83 -8.75 31.54
C SER A 150 -19.12 -7.89 32.78
N GLU A 151 -19.59 -6.66 32.58
CA GLU A 151 -19.86 -5.70 33.65
C GLU A 151 -21.35 -5.61 33.99
N ARG A 152 -21.64 -5.23 35.23
CA ARG A 152 -23.03 -5.04 35.70
C ARG A 152 -23.67 -3.78 35.11
N SER A 153 -22.87 -2.79 34.71
CA SER A 153 -23.38 -1.53 34.15
C SER A 153 -23.30 -1.50 32.63
N GLN A 154 -24.38 -1.02 32.00
CA GLN A 154 -24.46 -0.85 30.55
C GLN A 154 -23.37 0.11 30.02
N HIS A 155 -23.06 1.18 30.76
CA HIS A 155 -22.06 2.17 30.36
C HIS A 155 -20.65 1.58 30.32
N ALA A 156 -20.29 0.75 31.30
CA ALA A 156 -19.00 0.05 31.29
C ALA A 156 -18.94 -0.95 30.12
N ASN A 157 -20.02 -1.72 29.88
CA ASN A 157 -20.11 -2.63 28.74
C ASN A 157 -20.00 -1.89 27.39
N LYS A 158 -20.59 -0.70 27.24
CA LYS A 158 -20.43 0.15 26.03
C LYS A 158 -18.97 0.53 25.82
N ARG A 159 -18.27 0.98 26.86
CA ARG A 159 -16.85 1.38 26.80
C ARG A 159 -15.96 0.24 26.36
N ILE A 160 -16.17 -0.95 26.92
CA ILE A 160 -15.45 -2.18 26.54
C ILE A 160 -15.78 -2.56 25.09
N ALA A 161 -17.05 -2.46 24.68
CA ALA A 161 -17.46 -2.80 23.31
C ALA A 161 -16.80 -1.88 22.26
N ILE A 162 -16.66 -0.58 22.55
CA ILE A 162 -15.93 0.37 21.69
C ILE A 162 -14.45 -0.06 21.56
N ALA A 163 -13.78 -0.32 22.68
CA ALA A 163 -12.39 -0.74 22.67
C ALA A 163 -12.17 -2.05 21.88
N LEU A 164 -13.07 -3.02 22.03
CA LEU A 164 -13.01 -4.27 21.27
C LEU A 164 -13.26 -4.08 19.77
N ILE A 165 -14.19 -3.18 19.38
CA ILE A 165 -14.37 -2.83 17.97
C ILE A 165 -13.12 -2.17 17.41
N HIS A 166 -12.52 -1.21 18.13
CA HIS A 166 -11.28 -0.56 17.70
C HIS A 166 -10.15 -1.56 17.50
N ASN A 167 -9.93 -2.47 18.47
CA ASN A 167 -8.93 -3.53 18.35
C ASN A 167 -9.17 -4.43 17.12
N LYS A 168 -10.43 -4.80 16.85
CA LYS A 168 -10.79 -5.59 15.66
C LYS A 168 -10.56 -4.83 14.36
N LEU A 169 -10.89 -3.54 14.31
CA LEU A 169 -10.66 -2.68 13.15
C LEU A 169 -9.15 -2.52 12.88
N GLU A 170 -8.35 -2.35 13.93
CA GLU A 170 -6.90 -2.29 13.81
C GLU A 170 -6.30 -3.60 13.31
N ALA A 171 -6.78 -4.74 13.83
CA ALA A 171 -6.38 -6.06 13.35
C ALA A 171 -6.78 -6.30 11.89
N MET A 172 -7.97 -5.86 11.47
CA MET A 172 -8.40 -5.93 10.07
C MET A 172 -7.50 -5.05 9.18
N LYS A 173 -7.19 -3.82 9.60
CA LYS A 173 -6.28 -2.93 8.89
C LYS A 173 -4.87 -3.50 8.79
N SER A 174 -4.36 -4.13 9.85
CA SER A 174 -3.03 -4.75 9.84
C SER A 174 -2.99 -5.96 8.90
N GLN A 175 -4.02 -6.81 8.92
CA GLN A 175 -4.16 -7.92 7.99
C GLN A 175 -4.21 -7.43 6.54
N GLN A 176 -5.02 -6.41 6.25
CA GLN A 176 -5.10 -5.82 4.91
C GLN A 176 -3.74 -5.27 4.44
N ARG A 177 -2.98 -4.60 5.32
CA ARG A 177 -1.62 -4.15 5.00
C ARG A 177 -0.69 -5.33 4.70
N HIS A 178 -0.81 -6.43 5.45
CA HIS A 178 -0.02 -7.64 5.23
C HIS A 178 -0.34 -8.31 3.89
N ASP A 179 -1.63 -8.47 3.58
CA ASP A 179 -2.09 -9.05 2.32
C ASP A 179 -1.65 -8.20 1.12
N GLN A 180 -1.74 -6.88 1.24
CA GLN A 180 -1.21 -5.96 0.24
C GLN A 180 0.30 -6.11 0.07
N ALA A 181 1.07 -6.20 1.15
CA ALA A 181 2.51 -6.43 1.07
C ALA A 181 2.85 -7.75 0.37
N LYS A 182 2.09 -8.82 0.68
CA LYS A 182 2.22 -10.13 0.04
C LYS A 182 1.92 -10.07 -1.46
N MET A 183 0.85 -9.38 -1.87
CA MET A 183 0.53 -9.16 -3.29
C MET A 183 1.65 -8.40 -4.01
N ARG A 184 2.17 -7.32 -3.40
CA ARG A 184 3.30 -6.55 -3.96
C ARG A 184 4.56 -7.41 -4.12
N TRP A 185 4.83 -8.28 -3.15
CA TRP A 185 5.95 -9.22 -3.22
C TRP A 185 5.78 -10.25 -4.36
N GLN A 186 4.57 -10.79 -4.53
CA GLN A 186 4.26 -11.69 -5.65
C GLN A 186 4.43 -10.98 -7.01
N GLN A 187 3.93 -9.75 -7.14
CA GLN A 187 4.12 -8.92 -8.33
C GLN A 187 5.60 -8.64 -8.63
N HIS A 188 6.42 -8.47 -7.59
CA HIS A 188 7.87 -8.34 -7.75
C HIS A 188 8.50 -9.62 -8.34
N GLN A 189 7.98 -10.81 -8.02
CA GLN A 189 8.49 -12.07 -8.55
C GLN A 189 8.08 -12.33 -10.01
N THR A 190 6.86 -11.95 -10.40
CA THR A 190 6.27 -12.30 -11.71
C THR A 190 6.59 -11.32 -12.84
N LEU A 191 7.71 -10.59 -12.75
CA LEU A 191 8.07 -9.57 -13.75
C LEU A 191 8.24 -10.16 -15.15
N GLU A 192 7.31 -9.81 -16.06
CA GLU A 192 7.39 -10.16 -17.48
C GLU A 192 8.53 -9.39 -18.17
N ARG A 193 9.48 -10.15 -18.72
CA ARG A 193 10.64 -9.63 -19.42
C ARG A 193 10.33 -9.60 -20.92
N GLY A 194 10.11 -8.42 -21.48
CA GLY A 194 9.76 -8.25 -22.90
C GLY A 194 8.81 -7.07 -23.11
N ALA A 195 8.57 -6.73 -24.38
CA ALA A 195 7.64 -5.68 -24.82
C ALA A 195 7.67 -4.40 -23.95
N PRO A 196 8.83 -3.73 -23.82
CA PRO A 196 8.92 -2.56 -22.97
C PRO A 196 8.06 -1.43 -23.54
N LYS A 197 7.17 -0.89 -22.71
CA LYS A 197 6.35 0.27 -23.08
C LYS A 197 7.18 1.53 -23.24
N ARG A 198 8.27 1.62 -22.47
CA ARG A 198 9.21 2.76 -22.49
C ARG A 198 10.64 2.26 -22.49
N THR A 199 11.47 2.89 -23.30
CA THR A 199 12.88 2.57 -23.43
C THR A 199 13.73 3.79 -23.08
N PHE A 200 14.72 3.59 -22.23
CA PHE A 200 15.69 4.59 -21.81
C PHE A 200 17.08 4.15 -22.22
N THR A 201 17.96 5.11 -22.52
CA THR A 201 19.31 4.82 -23.03
C THR A 201 20.38 5.63 -22.31
N GLY A 202 21.57 5.03 -22.21
CA GLY A 202 22.77 5.65 -21.67
C GLY A 202 22.73 5.86 -20.15
N GLU A 203 23.85 6.32 -19.61
CA GLU A 203 24.03 6.55 -18.17
C GLU A 203 23.13 7.68 -17.63
N GLN A 204 22.81 8.65 -18.48
CA GLN A 204 21.94 9.77 -18.14
C GLN A 204 20.44 9.43 -18.15
N PHE A 205 20.08 8.17 -18.44
CA PHE A 205 18.69 7.69 -18.45
C PHE A 205 17.79 8.52 -19.38
N LYS A 206 18.22 8.72 -20.63
CA LYS A 206 17.47 9.50 -21.62
C LYS A 206 16.39 8.64 -22.26
N GLU A 207 15.16 9.11 -22.24
CA GLU A 207 14.05 8.44 -22.91
C GLU A 207 14.26 8.42 -24.43
N LYS A 208 14.18 7.23 -25.02
CA LYS A 208 14.19 7.02 -26.46
C LYS A 208 12.76 7.20 -26.95
N ARG A 209 12.49 8.35 -27.59
CA ARG A 209 11.24 8.60 -28.31
C ARG A 209 11.15 7.77 -29.58
#